data_AF-A0A8D8VP72-F1
#
_entry.id   AF-A0A8D8VP72-F1
#
_cell.length_a   1.000
_cell.length_b   1.000
_cell.length_c   1.000
_cell.angle_alpha   90.00
_cell.angle_beta   90.00
_cell.angle_gamma   90.00
#
_symmetry.space_group_name_H-M   'P 1'
#
loop_
_entity.id
_entity.type
_entity.pdbx_description
1 polymer ?
#
loop_
_entity_poly.entity_id
_entity_poly.type
_entity_poly.pdbx_seq_one_letter_code
_entity_poly.pdbx_strand_id
1 'polypeptide(L)'
;MTNEMCVEQLTNIVKEVVLTASKEHNNLIFQNVTELSDQIVKKILQLDLKIRFYSNDVKRRNVVIYGIKEDEDESWEQIMNQVLSILNTVMQMDVQRSEIDNCYRLGKRNHKYPGRPLLVKFVTEWRKVEMLKKGHKLKGRKLWVDEDYTKEVMERRKELIPKMMGIRKSGKFAILKKDKIFVNGIELEETGDEEQNETADVNVKMKKTDTAGRQVEPKKIRQSKSKKK
;
A
#
# COMPACT_ATOMS: atom_id res chain seq x y z
N MET A 1 23.07 -74.80 2.09
CA MET A 1 24.01 -73.67 2.25
C MET A 1 24.35 -72.98 0.93
N THR A 2 24.75 -73.68 -0.14
CA THR A 2 25.14 -73.03 -1.41
C THR A 2 23.98 -72.38 -2.19
N ASN A 3 22.80 -73.01 -2.24
CA ASN A 3 21.65 -72.44 -2.96
C ASN A 3 21.04 -71.22 -2.25
N GLU A 4 20.98 -71.19 -0.92
CA GLU A 4 20.46 -70.04 -0.17
C GLU A 4 21.37 -68.81 -0.32
N MET A 5 22.69 -69.00 -0.25
CA MET A 5 23.66 -67.92 -0.50
C MET A 5 23.55 -67.37 -1.93
N CYS A 6 23.29 -68.22 -2.92
CA CYS A 6 23.12 -67.81 -4.31
C CYS A 6 21.81 -67.02 -4.52
N VAL A 7 20.72 -67.45 -3.87
CA VAL A 7 19.44 -66.71 -3.88
C VAL A 7 19.61 -65.35 -3.20
N GLU A 8 20.29 -65.27 -2.06
CA GLU A 8 20.54 -64.02 -1.35
C GLU A 8 21.37 -63.03 -2.20
N GLN A 9 22.42 -63.52 -2.86
CA GLN A 9 23.20 -62.74 -3.83
C GLN A 9 22.33 -62.20 -4.98
N LEU A 10 21.48 -63.06 -5.58
CA LEU A 10 20.53 -62.65 -6.62
C LEU A 10 19.55 -61.58 -6.12
N THR A 11 19.01 -61.72 -4.90
CA THR A 11 18.09 -60.73 -4.35
C THR A 11 18.76 -59.37 -4.10
N ASN A 12 20.04 -59.36 -3.70
CA ASN A 12 20.78 -58.12 -3.49
C ASN A 12 21.09 -57.41 -4.81
N ILE A 13 21.45 -58.15 -5.86
CA ILE A 13 21.64 -57.60 -7.21
C ILE A 13 20.34 -56.97 -7.72
N VAL A 14 19.21 -57.68 -7.58
CA VAL A 14 17.91 -57.16 -8.02
C VAL A 14 17.53 -55.90 -7.22
N LYS A 15 17.75 -55.87 -5.90
CA LYS A 15 17.50 -54.68 -5.08
C LYS A 15 18.35 -53.50 -5.53
N GLU A 16 19.64 -53.69 -5.81
CA GLU A 16 20.53 -52.64 -6.28
C GLU A 16 20.06 -52.06 -7.62
N VAL A 17 19.76 -52.92 -8.60
CA VAL A 17 19.29 -52.50 -9.93
C VAL A 17 17.98 -51.73 -9.83
N VAL A 18 17.04 -52.16 -8.99
CA VAL A 18 15.77 -51.44 -8.78
C VAL A 18 16.02 -50.10 -8.08
N LEU A 19 16.93 -50.05 -7.10
CA LEU A 19 17.30 -48.82 -6.41
C LEU A 19 17.97 -47.80 -7.34
N THR A 20 18.88 -48.22 -8.21
CA THR A 20 19.55 -47.32 -9.16
C THR A 20 18.56 -46.79 -10.18
N ALA A 21 17.75 -47.65 -10.80
CA ALA A 21 16.72 -47.23 -11.75
C ALA A 21 15.70 -46.25 -11.12
N SER A 22 15.30 -46.51 -9.86
CA SER A 22 14.39 -45.62 -9.13
C SER A 22 15.03 -44.27 -8.81
N LYS A 23 16.32 -44.26 -8.41
CA LYS A 23 17.07 -43.01 -8.18
C LYS A 23 17.21 -42.18 -9.46
N GLU A 24 17.53 -42.81 -10.58
CA GLU A 24 17.63 -42.15 -11.89
C GLU A 24 16.29 -41.55 -12.33
N HIS A 25 15.21 -42.31 -12.20
CA HIS A 25 13.87 -41.83 -12.51
C HIS A 25 13.46 -40.65 -11.63
N ASN A 26 13.72 -40.72 -10.32
CA ASN A 26 13.42 -39.64 -9.39
C ASN A 26 14.25 -38.39 -9.68
N ASN A 27 15.53 -38.54 -10.04
CA ASN A 27 16.38 -37.42 -10.43
C ASN A 27 15.85 -36.74 -11.70
N LEU A 28 15.42 -37.52 -12.69
CA LEU A 28 14.83 -36.97 -13.92
C LEU A 28 13.52 -36.23 -13.63
N ILE A 29 12.65 -36.80 -12.80
CA ILE A 29 11.43 -36.12 -12.33
C ILE A 29 11.80 -34.81 -11.64
N PHE A 30 12.77 -34.84 -10.73
CA PHE A 30 13.20 -33.67 -9.98
C PHE A 30 13.70 -32.56 -10.91
N GLN A 31 14.56 -32.90 -11.89
CA GLN A 31 15.03 -31.95 -12.89
C GLN A 31 13.88 -31.31 -13.67
N ASN A 32 12.96 -32.12 -14.19
CA ASN A 32 11.80 -31.62 -14.93
C ASN A 32 10.91 -30.70 -14.06
N VAL A 33 10.69 -31.07 -12.81
CA VAL A 33 9.92 -30.26 -11.85
C VAL A 33 10.62 -28.94 -11.56
N THR A 34 11.94 -28.96 -11.35
CA THR A 34 12.72 -27.72 -11.11
C THR A 34 12.71 -26.80 -12.31
N GLU A 35 12.90 -27.32 -13.52
CA GLU A 35 12.89 -26.51 -14.73
C GLU A 35 11.50 -25.90 -14.96
N LEU A 36 10.44 -26.68 -14.79
CA LEU A 36 9.08 -26.18 -14.92
C LEU A 36 8.77 -25.13 -13.86
N SER A 37 9.21 -25.33 -12.61
CA SER A 37 9.09 -24.35 -11.53
C SER A 37 9.78 -23.04 -11.90
N ASP A 38 11.00 -23.08 -12.41
CA ASP A 38 11.74 -21.90 -12.85
C ASP A 38 11.04 -21.17 -13.98
N GLN A 39 10.49 -21.90 -14.95
CA GLN A 39 9.71 -21.31 -16.04
C GLN A 39 8.44 -20.62 -15.53
N ILE A 40 7.74 -21.23 -14.56
CA ILE A 40 6.55 -20.65 -13.92
C ILE A 40 6.92 -19.36 -13.18
N VAL A 41 7.97 -19.39 -12.34
CA VAL A 41 8.44 -18.21 -11.61
C VAL A 41 8.81 -17.08 -12.57
N LYS A 42 9.54 -17.38 -13.65
CA LYS A 42 9.87 -16.39 -14.70
C LYS A 42 8.62 -15.76 -15.32
N LYS A 43 7.59 -16.58 -15.64
CA LYS A 43 6.33 -16.08 -16.20
C LYS A 43 5.56 -15.21 -15.20
N ILE A 44 5.50 -15.60 -13.94
CA ILE A 44 4.86 -14.82 -12.87
C ILE A 44 5.52 -13.44 -12.76
N LEU A 45 6.85 -13.38 -12.71
CA LEU A 45 7.60 -12.13 -12.64
C LEU A 45 7.32 -11.23 -13.87
N GLN A 46 7.30 -11.80 -15.07
CA GLN A 46 7.00 -11.05 -16.29
C GLN A 46 5.57 -10.50 -16.30
N LEU A 47 4.59 -11.29 -15.85
CA LEU A 47 3.20 -10.86 -15.77
C LEU A 47 3.03 -9.77 -14.73
N ASP A 48 3.68 -9.88 -13.58
CA ASP A 48 3.65 -8.87 -12.53
C ASP A 48 4.21 -7.53 -13.04
N LEU A 49 5.36 -7.54 -13.72
CA LEU A 49 5.92 -6.34 -14.35
C LEU A 49 4.95 -5.69 -15.36
N LYS A 50 4.27 -6.50 -16.18
CA LYS A 50 3.25 -5.99 -17.11
C LYS A 50 2.06 -5.38 -16.38
N ILE A 51 1.55 -6.04 -15.35
CA ILE A 51 0.43 -5.53 -14.54
C ILE A 51 0.80 -4.20 -13.90
N ARG A 52 2.01 -4.07 -13.33
CA ARG A 52 2.50 -2.81 -12.77
C ARG A 52 2.62 -1.73 -13.83
N PHE A 53 3.15 -2.05 -15.00
CA PHE A 53 3.26 -1.10 -16.13
C PHE A 53 1.87 -0.56 -16.53
N TYR A 54 0.91 -1.44 -16.80
CA TYR A 54 -0.44 -1.02 -17.20
C TYR A 54 -1.19 -0.27 -16.09
N SER A 55 -1.04 -0.71 -14.83
CA SER A 55 -1.64 -0.03 -13.68
C SER A 55 -1.12 1.39 -13.53
N ASN A 56 0.18 1.61 -13.75
CA ASN A 56 0.78 2.94 -13.74
C ASN A 56 0.32 3.77 -14.95
N ASP A 57 0.22 3.18 -16.15
CA ASP A 57 -0.21 3.90 -17.36
C ASP A 57 -1.65 4.42 -17.25
N VAL A 58 -2.56 3.59 -16.73
CA VAL A 58 -3.97 3.98 -16.49
C VAL A 58 -4.06 5.14 -15.51
N LYS A 59 -3.23 5.15 -14.48
CA LYS A 59 -3.21 6.16 -13.41
C LYS A 59 -2.35 7.38 -13.74
N ARG A 60 -1.53 7.32 -14.79
CA ARG A 60 -0.54 8.36 -15.13
C ARG A 60 -1.18 9.74 -15.30
N ARG A 61 -2.41 9.81 -15.80
CA ARG A 61 -3.16 11.04 -16.07
C ARG A 61 -4.21 11.37 -15.01
N ASN A 62 -4.26 10.60 -13.92
CA ASN A 62 -5.24 10.76 -12.87
C ASN A 62 -4.70 11.65 -11.74
N VAL A 63 -5.60 12.44 -11.18
CA VAL A 63 -5.37 13.28 -10.01
C VAL A 63 -6.54 13.11 -9.06
N VAL A 64 -6.27 13.12 -7.75
CA VAL A 64 -7.31 13.03 -6.73
C VAL A 64 -7.40 14.35 -5.98
N ILE A 65 -8.61 14.92 -5.94
CA ILE A 65 -8.94 16.12 -5.18
C ILE A 65 -9.67 15.71 -3.90
N TYR A 66 -9.24 16.24 -2.78
CA TYR A 66 -9.82 15.98 -1.46
C TYR A 66 -10.43 17.25 -0.86
N GLY A 67 -11.41 17.06 0.02
CA GLY A 67 -12.04 18.14 0.78
C GLY A 67 -13.24 18.80 0.08
N ILE A 68 -13.70 18.26 -1.05
CA ILE A 68 -14.90 18.73 -1.75
C ILE A 68 -16.13 18.14 -1.08
N LYS A 69 -17.05 19.00 -0.60
CA LYS A 69 -18.34 18.56 -0.05
C LYS A 69 -19.13 17.80 -1.10
N GLU A 70 -19.82 16.74 -0.69
CA GLU A 70 -20.64 15.89 -1.56
C GLU A 70 -22.10 16.16 -1.26
N ASP A 71 -22.87 16.48 -2.30
CA ASP A 71 -24.32 16.64 -2.21
C ASP A 71 -25.04 15.28 -2.34
N GLU A 72 -26.33 15.23 -1.96
CA GLU A 72 -27.08 13.96 -1.90
C GLU A 72 -27.32 13.30 -3.26
N ASP A 73 -27.59 14.11 -4.28
CA ASP A 73 -27.90 13.69 -5.64
C ASP A 73 -26.98 14.38 -6.64
N GLU A 74 -25.66 14.16 -6.52
CA GLU A 74 -24.68 14.70 -7.47
C GLU A 74 -24.80 14.01 -8.83
N SER A 75 -25.16 14.76 -9.88
CA SER A 75 -25.05 14.30 -11.26
C SER A 75 -23.61 14.39 -11.75
N TRP A 76 -23.27 13.59 -12.77
CA TRP A 76 -21.94 13.67 -13.41
C TRP A 76 -21.62 15.09 -13.92
N GLU A 77 -22.63 15.82 -14.42
CA GLU A 77 -22.44 17.18 -14.92
C GLU A 77 -22.19 18.18 -13.79
N GLN A 78 -22.80 17.98 -12.62
CA GLN A 78 -22.50 18.79 -11.43
C GLN A 78 -21.07 18.55 -10.94
N ILE A 79 -20.63 17.29 -10.90
CA ILE A 79 -19.24 16.92 -10.56
C ILE A 79 -18.27 17.60 -11.54
N MET A 80 -18.53 17.52 -12.85
CA MET A 80 -17.71 18.15 -13.87
C MET A 80 -17.64 19.67 -13.68
N ASN A 81 -18.78 20.33 -13.44
CA ASN A 81 -18.84 21.77 -13.21
C ASN A 81 -18.12 22.20 -11.92
N GLN A 82 -18.22 21.41 -10.85
CA GLN A 82 -17.46 21.63 -9.61
C GLN A 82 -15.96 21.55 -9.87
N VAL A 83 -15.50 20.54 -10.63
CA VAL A 83 -14.08 20.39 -11.00
C VAL A 83 -13.60 21.59 -11.81
N LEU A 84 -14.31 21.96 -12.87
CA LEU A 84 -13.94 23.11 -13.70
C LEU A 84 -13.90 24.41 -12.90
N SER A 85 -14.87 24.60 -11.98
CA SER A 85 -14.88 25.76 -11.08
C SER A 85 -13.64 25.81 -10.18
N ILE A 86 -13.22 24.68 -9.61
CA ILE A 86 -12.00 24.61 -8.79
C ILE A 86 -10.74 24.89 -9.62
N LEU A 87 -10.63 24.26 -10.79
CA LEU A 87 -9.46 24.41 -11.67
C LEU A 87 -9.31 25.84 -12.19
N ASN A 88 -10.41 26.46 -12.62
CA ASN A 88 -10.37 27.79 -13.23
C ASN A 88 -10.35 28.90 -12.19
N THR A 89 -11.19 28.81 -11.16
CA THR A 89 -11.33 29.88 -10.16
C THR A 89 -10.22 29.82 -9.11
N VAL A 90 -9.93 28.63 -8.57
CA VAL A 90 -9.00 28.49 -7.44
C VAL A 90 -7.58 28.29 -7.92
N MET A 91 -7.35 27.42 -8.91
CA MET A 91 -6.01 27.12 -9.39
C MET A 91 -5.54 28.03 -10.53
N GLN A 92 -6.45 28.70 -11.24
CA GLN A 92 -6.16 29.56 -12.40
C GLN A 92 -5.42 28.77 -13.49
N MET A 93 -6.02 27.67 -13.96
CA MET A 93 -5.45 26.78 -14.97
C MET A 93 -6.04 26.92 -16.37
N ASP A 94 -7.12 27.69 -16.53
CA ASP A 94 -7.88 27.84 -17.78
C ASP A 94 -8.04 26.49 -18.51
N VAL A 95 -8.82 25.63 -17.89
CA VAL A 95 -9.10 24.26 -18.32
C VAL A 95 -10.49 24.23 -18.94
N GLN A 96 -10.55 23.67 -20.15
CA GLN A 96 -11.81 23.40 -20.84
C GLN A 96 -12.32 21.99 -20.53
N ARG A 97 -13.64 21.79 -20.67
CA ARG A 97 -14.28 20.48 -20.48
C ARG A 97 -13.68 19.39 -21.37
N SER A 98 -13.25 19.74 -22.58
CA SER A 98 -12.60 18.83 -23.55
C SER A 98 -11.26 18.27 -23.08
N GLU A 99 -10.63 18.88 -22.08
CA GLU A 99 -9.33 18.46 -21.55
C GLU A 99 -9.45 17.44 -20.41
N ILE A 100 -10.68 17.24 -19.93
CA ILE A 100 -11.03 16.24 -18.91
C ILE A 100 -11.66 15.05 -19.62
N ASP A 101 -11.01 13.89 -19.49
CA ASP A 101 -11.52 12.63 -20.04
C ASP A 101 -12.69 12.11 -19.18
N ASN A 102 -12.51 12.09 -17.86
CA ASN A 102 -13.56 11.69 -16.94
C ASN A 102 -13.35 12.26 -15.52
N CYS A 103 -14.42 12.35 -14.75
CA CYS A 103 -14.36 12.69 -13.33
C CYS A 103 -15.46 11.98 -12.53
N TYR A 104 -15.11 11.46 -11.35
CA TYR A 104 -16.06 10.77 -10.48
C TYR A 104 -15.58 10.70 -9.03
N ARG A 105 -16.51 10.45 -8.10
CA ARG A 105 -16.21 10.26 -6.67
C ARG A 105 -15.65 8.86 -6.40
N LEU A 106 -14.62 8.77 -5.56
CA LEU A 106 -13.96 7.53 -5.16
C LEU A 106 -14.60 6.92 -3.89
N GLY A 107 -14.82 5.61 -3.93
CA GLY A 107 -15.26 4.82 -2.78
C GLY A 107 -16.76 4.86 -2.51
N LYS A 108 -17.17 4.20 -1.42
CA LYS A 108 -18.57 4.14 -0.98
C LYS A 108 -18.94 5.40 -0.19
N ARG A 109 -20.17 5.86 -0.37
CA ARG A 109 -20.69 7.03 0.33
C ARG A 109 -20.72 6.77 1.84
N ASN A 110 -20.28 7.75 2.62
CA ASN A 110 -20.27 7.67 4.07
C ASN A 110 -20.80 8.97 4.66
N HIS A 111 -21.87 8.90 5.46
CA HIS A 111 -22.51 10.07 6.07
C HIS A 111 -21.67 10.71 7.20
N LYS A 112 -20.61 10.06 7.69
CA LYS A 112 -19.79 10.56 8.80
C LYS A 112 -18.62 11.46 8.39
N TYR A 113 -18.15 11.39 7.14
CA TYR A 113 -16.94 12.09 6.71
C TYR A 113 -17.25 13.20 5.70
N PRO A 114 -16.44 14.27 5.65
CA PRO A 114 -16.52 15.24 4.56
C PRO A 114 -16.33 14.51 3.23
N GLY A 115 -17.10 14.91 2.22
CA GLY A 115 -17.41 14.17 0.99
C GLY A 115 -16.26 13.39 0.34
N ARG A 116 -16.65 12.36 -0.43
CA ARG A 116 -15.70 11.44 -1.06
C ARG A 116 -14.64 12.17 -1.91
N PRO A 117 -13.39 11.66 -1.95
CA PRO A 117 -12.38 12.18 -2.86
C PRO A 117 -12.86 12.11 -4.31
N LEU A 118 -12.47 13.09 -5.12
CA LEU A 118 -12.87 13.19 -6.51
C LEU A 118 -11.67 12.87 -7.38
N LEU A 119 -11.79 11.83 -8.21
CA LEU A 119 -10.80 11.50 -9.22
C LEU A 119 -11.10 12.30 -10.49
N VAL A 120 -10.08 12.99 -10.99
CA VAL A 120 -10.10 13.69 -12.27
C VAL A 120 -9.07 13.02 -13.18
N LYS A 121 -9.54 12.55 -14.33
CA LYS A 121 -8.69 11.99 -15.38
C LYS A 121 -8.58 13.01 -16.50
N PHE A 122 -7.35 13.45 -16.76
CA PHE A 122 -7.07 14.36 -17.86
C PHE A 122 -6.81 13.59 -19.16
N VAL A 123 -7.06 14.26 -20.29
CA VAL A 123 -6.68 13.73 -21.61
C VAL A 123 -5.15 13.66 -21.72
N THR A 124 -4.45 14.70 -21.23
CA THR A 124 -2.99 14.83 -21.29
C THR A 124 -2.36 14.79 -19.90
N GLU A 125 -1.19 14.16 -19.81
CA GLU A 125 -0.40 14.13 -18.57
C GLU A 125 0.15 15.50 -18.19
N TRP A 126 0.40 16.36 -19.18
CA TRP A 126 0.85 17.74 -18.96
C TRP A 126 -0.12 18.50 -18.04
N ARG A 127 -1.44 18.38 -18.26
CA ARG A 127 -2.45 19.04 -17.43
C ARG A 127 -2.45 18.53 -15.99
N LYS A 128 -2.25 17.23 -15.77
CA LYS A 128 -1.99 16.68 -14.43
C LYS A 128 -0.78 17.36 -13.78
N VAL A 129 0.36 17.41 -14.47
CA VAL A 129 1.61 17.96 -13.92
C VAL A 129 1.44 19.45 -13.59
N GLU A 130 0.76 20.19 -14.45
CA GLU A 130 0.42 21.59 -14.23
C GLU A 130 -0.43 21.76 -12.95
N MET A 131 -1.44 20.92 -12.76
CA MET A 131 -2.31 20.92 -11.57
C MET A 131 -1.52 20.67 -10.30
N LEU A 132 -0.64 19.67 -10.29
CA LEU A 132 0.20 19.35 -9.14
C LEU A 132 1.16 20.49 -8.78
N LYS A 133 1.75 21.15 -9.78
CA LYS A 133 2.61 22.34 -9.57
C LYS A 133 1.83 23.50 -8.92
N LYS A 134 0.58 23.71 -9.35
CA LYS A 134 -0.31 24.75 -8.81
C LYS A 134 -1.03 24.35 -7.51
N GLY A 135 -0.81 23.13 -6.99
CA GLY A 135 -1.45 22.64 -5.75
C GLY A 135 -1.21 23.53 -4.52
N HIS A 136 -0.12 24.30 -4.49
CA HIS A 136 0.14 25.27 -3.42
C HIS A 136 -0.95 26.35 -3.30
N LYS A 137 -1.68 26.67 -4.38
CA LYS A 137 -2.80 27.63 -4.38
C LYS A 137 -4.02 27.16 -3.58
N LEU A 138 -4.11 25.86 -3.30
CA LEU A 138 -5.19 25.30 -2.48
C LEU A 138 -4.96 25.44 -0.97
N LYS A 139 -3.74 25.83 -0.56
CA LYS A 139 -3.41 26.01 0.86
C LYS A 139 -4.37 27.02 1.50
N GLY A 140 -4.92 26.64 2.66
CA GLY A 140 -5.88 27.45 3.41
C GLY A 140 -7.35 27.18 3.11
N ARG A 141 -7.70 26.48 2.01
CA ARG A 141 -9.10 26.23 1.62
C ARG A 141 -9.67 24.88 2.07
N LYS A 142 -8.97 24.14 2.95
CA LYS A 142 -9.27 22.74 3.32
C LYS A 142 -9.35 21.77 2.12
N LEU A 143 -8.82 22.20 0.98
CA LEU A 143 -8.69 21.39 -0.24
C LEU A 143 -7.23 21.02 -0.40
N TRP A 144 -6.98 19.81 -0.87
CA TRP A 144 -5.65 19.39 -1.30
C TRP A 144 -5.77 18.39 -2.43
N VAL A 145 -4.66 18.20 -3.12
CA VAL A 145 -4.56 17.37 -4.32
C VAL A 145 -3.38 16.44 -4.16
N ASP A 146 -3.58 15.19 -4.56
CA ASP A 146 -2.51 14.19 -4.63
C ASP A 146 -2.61 13.42 -5.95
N GLU A 147 -1.53 12.71 -6.27
CA GLU A 147 -1.52 11.79 -7.41
C GLU A 147 -2.31 10.51 -7.09
N ASP A 148 -2.91 9.93 -8.13
CA ASP A 148 -3.53 8.61 -8.03
C ASP A 148 -2.46 7.51 -8.12
N TYR A 149 -1.98 7.04 -6.98
CA TYR A 149 -0.97 6.00 -6.91
C TYR A 149 -1.56 4.58 -6.97
N THR A 150 -0.74 3.59 -7.34
CA THR A 150 -1.08 2.17 -7.17
C THR A 150 -1.11 1.80 -5.69
N LYS A 151 -1.73 0.66 -5.37
CA LYS A 151 -1.84 0.18 -3.99
C LYS A 151 -0.46 0.00 -3.34
N GLU A 152 0.46 -0.62 -4.06
CA GLU A 152 1.85 -0.82 -3.64
C GLU A 152 2.53 0.51 -3.25
N VAL A 153 2.41 1.53 -4.10
CA VAL A 153 3.00 2.85 -3.83
C VAL A 153 2.30 3.54 -2.66
N MET A 154 0.97 3.40 -2.52
CA MET A 154 0.25 3.95 -1.37
C MET A 154 0.67 3.30 -0.04
N GLU A 155 0.83 1.99 -0.02
CA GLU A 155 1.31 1.24 1.15
C GLU A 155 2.73 1.68 1.53
N ARG A 156 3.62 1.76 0.53
CA ARG A 156 4.97 2.27 0.75
C ARG A 156 4.99 3.70 1.27
N ARG A 157 4.15 4.59 0.71
CA ARG A 157 4.01 5.96 1.21
C ARG A 157 3.53 6.01 2.66
N LYS A 158 2.64 5.10 3.06
CA LYS A 158 2.13 5.02 4.45
C LYS A 158 3.26 4.75 5.45
N GLU A 159 4.25 3.93 5.07
CA GLU A 159 5.45 3.65 5.85
C GLU A 159 6.45 4.82 5.84
N LEU A 160 6.62 5.46 4.69
CA LEU A 160 7.60 6.53 4.49
C LEU A 160 7.17 7.88 5.08
N ILE A 161 5.87 8.16 5.16
CA ILE A 161 5.34 9.44 5.67
C ILE A 161 5.81 9.68 7.12
N PRO A 162 5.69 8.73 8.07
CA PRO A 162 6.24 8.88 9.42
C PRO A 162 7.75 9.15 9.43
N LYS A 163 8.53 8.40 8.64
CA LYS A 163 10.00 8.58 8.53
C LYS A 163 10.33 9.99 8.04
N MET A 164 9.69 10.44 6.97
CA MET A 164 9.83 11.79 6.41
C MET A 164 9.47 12.87 7.44
N MET A 165 8.37 12.68 8.19
CA MET A 165 7.98 13.61 9.25
C MET A 165 9.03 13.69 10.37
N GLY A 166 9.64 12.56 10.74
CA GLY A 166 10.76 12.52 11.69
C GLY A 166 11.97 13.34 11.23
N ILE A 167 12.36 13.19 9.96
CA ILE A 167 13.47 13.95 9.36
C ILE A 167 13.15 15.45 9.35
N ARG A 168 11.92 15.84 9.01
CA ARG A 168 11.48 17.24 9.09
C ARG A 168 11.53 17.80 10.50
N LYS A 169 11.18 17.00 11.52
CA LYS A 169 11.30 17.40 12.93
C LYS A 169 12.75 17.64 13.37
N SER A 170 13.71 16.93 12.77
CA SER A 170 15.16 17.19 12.98
C SER A 170 15.69 18.43 12.25
N GLY A 171 14.82 19.25 11.63
CA GLY A 171 15.22 20.48 10.93
C GLY A 171 15.74 20.27 9.51
N LYS A 172 15.72 19.04 8.99
CA LYS A 172 16.16 18.73 7.62
C LYS A 172 15.02 18.88 6.62
N PHE A 173 15.33 19.32 5.41
CA PHE A 173 14.33 19.42 4.35
C PHE A 173 14.14 18.06 3.67
N ALA A 174 13.00 17.42 3.90
CA ALA A 174 12.65 16.13 3.28
C ALA A 174 11.40 16.23 2.41
N ILE A 175 11.40 15.60 1.24
CA ILE A 175 10.26 15.48 0.32
C ILE A 175 10.06 14.00 -0.02
N LEU A 176 8.81 13.55 -0.05
CA LEU A 176 8.40 12.26 -0.60
C LEU A 176 7.97 12.45 -2.05
N LYS A 177 8.65 11.80 -3.00
CA LYS A 177 8.25 11.75 -4.42
C LYS A 177 7.96 10.30 -4.78
N LYS A 178 6.73 10.02 -5.27
CA LYS A 178 6.25 8.65 -5.52
C LYS A 178 6.44 7.77 -4.27
N ASP A 179 7.39 6.84 -4.29
CA ASP A 179 7.73 5.83 -3.28
C ASP A 179 9.11 6.06 -2.63
N LYS A 180 9.70 7.26 -2.78
CA LYS A 180 11.07 7.56 -2.34
C LYS A 180 11.18 8.88 -1.57
N ILE A 181 12.01 8.89 -0.52
CA ILE A 181 12.31 10.09 0.27
C ILE A 181 13.57 10.77 -0.27
N PHE A 182 13.51 12.08 -0.43
CA PHE A 182 14.65 12.94 -0.79
C PHE A 182 14.94 13.89 0.36
N VAL A 183 16.17 13.89 0.88
CA VAL A 183 16.63 14.79 1.94
C VAL A 183 17.64 15.77 1.34
N ASN A 184 17.35 17.06 1.41
CA ASN A 184 18.17 18.13 0.81
C ASN A 184 18.52 17.87 -0.67
N GLY A 185 17.61 17.21 -1.41
CA GLY A 185 17.79 16.88 -2.83
C GLY A 185 18.44 15.52 -3.12
N ILE A 186 18.95 14.82 -2.10
CA ILE A 186 19.58 13.51 -2.24
C ILE A 186 18.57 12.42 -1.89
N GLU A 187 18.45 11.39 -2.73
CA GLU A 187 17.62 10.23 -2.44
C GLU A 187 18.15 9.50 -1.19
N LEU A 188 17.27 9.25 -0.24
CA LEU A 188 17.60 8.40 0.90
C LEU A 188 17.43 6.96 0.44
N GLU A 189 18.54 6.32 0.08
CA GLU A 189 18.56 4.88 -0.14
C GLU A 189 18.18 4.20 1.18
N GLU A 190 17.05 3.50 1.17
CA GLU A 190 16.78 2.57 2.25
C GLU A 190 17.74 1.39 2.03
N THR A 191 18.73 1.23 2.92
CA THR A 191 19.39 -0.07 3.09
C THR A 191 18.26 -1.07 3.26
N GLY A 192 18.15 -1.99 2.29
CA GLY A 192 17.05 -2.94 2.23
C GLY A 192 16.83 -3.54 3.61
N ASP A 193 15.56 -3.63 4.00
CA ASP A 193 15.18 -4.30 5.23
C ASP A 193 15.85 -5.69 5.23
N GLU A 194 16.96 -5.83 5.96
CA GLU A 194 17.38 -7.11 6.47
C GLU A 194 16.16 -7.59 7.25
N GLU A 195 15.52 -8.64 6.73
CA GLU A 195 14.53 -9.40 7.47
C GLU A 195 15.14 -9.77 8.82
N GLN A 196 14.82 -9.00 9.86
CA GLN A 196 14.97 -9.45 11.24
C GLN A 196 13.85 -10.46 11.50
N ASN A 197 13.96 -11.62 10.85
CA ASN A 197 13.42 -12.87 11.33
C ASN A 197 14.32 -13.35 12.47
N GLU A 198 14.27 -12.67 13.61
CA GLU A 198 14.66 -13.29 14.87
C GLU A 198 13.38 -13.72 15.59
N THR A 199 13.23 -15.04 15.62
CA THR A 199 12.38 -15.79 16.54
C THR A 199 12.48 -15.23 17.95
N ALA A 200 11.51 -14.41 18.36
CA ALA A 200 11.34 -14.03 19.75
C ALA A 200 10.56 -15.13 20.46
N ASP A 201 11.32 -16.03 21.06
CA ASP A 201 10.88 -17.00 22.05
C ASP A 201 9.96 -16.36 23.11
N VAL A 202 8.93 -17.14 23.42
CA VAL A 202 8.07 -16.99 24.59
C VAL A 202 8.94 -17.09 25.85
N ASN A 203 9.23 -15.98 26.52
CA ASN A 203 9.28 -15.90 27.99
C ASN A 203 9.61 -14.50 28.51
N VAL A 204 8.64 -13.83 29.15
CA VAL A 204 8.93 -12.85 30.20
C VAL A 204 8.07 -13.14 31.43
N LYS A 205 8.75 -13.63 32.47
CA LYS A 205 8.27 -13.82 33.84
C LYS A 205 7.78 -12.50 34.44
N MET A 206 6.60 -12.54 35.04
CA MET A 206 6.13 -11.54 36.00
C MET A 206 7.04 -11.51 37.24
N LYS A 207 7.42 -10.31 37.68
CA LYS A 207 7.80 -10.03 39.08
C LYS A 207 7.03 -8.81 39.59
N LYS A 208 6.39 -9.00 40.74
CA LYS A 208 5.69 -8.02 41.58
C LYS A 208 6.68 -7.17 42.36
N THR A 209 6.33 -5.91 42.63
CA THR A 209 6.51 -5.09 43.86
C THR A 209 5.99 -3.68 43.53
N ASP A 210 5.47 -2.82 44.41
CA ASP A 210 5.07 -2.94 45.80
C ASP A 210 4.01 -1.87 46.14
N THR A 211 3.34 -2.17 47.23
CA THR A 211 2.27 -1.46 47.93
C THR A 211 2.72 -0.11 48.50
N ALA A 212 2.00 0.97 48.19
CA ALA A 212 1.85 2.12 49.09
C ALA A 212 0.51 2.82 48.79
N GLY A 213 -0.49 2.53 49.62
CA GLY A 213 -1.85 3.00 49.43
C GLY A 213 -2.05 4.47 49.81
N ARG A 214 -2.95 5.13 49.07
CA ARG A 214 -3.96 6.01 49.66
C ARG A 214 -5.16 6.11 48.71
N GLN A 215 -6.33 5.74 49.23
CA GLN A 215 -7.62 5.79 48.56
C GLN A 215 -8.08 7.25 48.40
N VAL A 216 -8.62 7.59 47.23
CA VAL A 216 -9.56 8.71 47.06
C VAL A 216 -10.78 8.19 46.29
N GLU A 217 -11.95 8.30 46.93
CA GLU A 217 -13.24 7.76 46.53
C GLU A 217 -13.81 8.34 45.20
N PRO A 218 -14.70 7.60 44.51
CA PRO A 218 -15.30 8.02 43.25
C PRO A 218 -16.38 9.11 43.44
N LYS A 219 -16.32 10.18 42.65
CA LYS A 219 -17.38 11.20 42.59
C LYS A 219 -18.67 10.61 42.02
N LYS A 220 -19.72 10.57 42.86
CA LYS A 220 -21.09 10.19 42.50
C LYS A 220 -21.75 11.24 41.60
N ILE A 221 -22.34 10.76 40.52
CA ILE A 221 -23.36 11.43 39.71
C ILE A 221 -24.61 11.68 40.59
N ARG A 222 -25.21 12.87 40.51
CA ARG A 222 -26.55 13.15 41.08
C ARG A 222 -27.45 13.80 40.04
N GLN A 223 -28.53 13.10 39.69
CA GLN A 223 -29.68 13.66 38.98
C GLN A 223 -30.77 14.12 39.97
N SER A 224 -31.29 15.32 39.72
CA SER A 224 -32.67 15.83 39.88
C SER A 224 -33.37 15.85 41.27
N LYS A 225 -33.90 17.02 41.68
CA LYS A 225 -35.32 17.43 41.62
C LYS A 225 -35.62 18.67 42.48
N SER A 226 -36.68 19.36 42.07
CA SER A 226 -37.35 20.55 42.63
C SER A 226 -37.61 20.58 44.14
N LYS A 227 -37.67 21.78 44.75
CA LYS A 227 -38.89 22.35 45.36
C LYS A 227 -38.69 23.78 45.91
N LYS A 228 -39.64 24.64 45.53
CA LYS A 228 -40.27 25.78 46.24
C LYS A 228 -39.62 26.28 47.54
N LYS A 229 -39.38 27.60 47.59
CA LYS A 229 -40.09 28.51 48.49
C LYS A 229 -40.30 29.83 47.76
#